data_AF-A0A2S2R0L7-F1
#
_entry.id   AF-A0A2S2R0L7-F1
#
_cell.length_a   1.000
_cell.length_b   1.000
_cell.length_c   1.000
_cell.angle_alpha   90.00
_cell.angle_beta   90.00
_cell.angle_gamma   90.00
#
_symmetry.space_group_name_H-M   'P 1'
#
loop_
_entity.id
_entity.type
_entity.pdbx_description
1 polymer ?
#
loop_
_entity_poly.entity_id
_entity_poly.type
_entity_poly.pdbx_seq_one_letter_code
_entity_poly.pdbx_strand_id
1 'polypeptide(L)'
;MYPYSIAFHITSAILVVLIFLCCVITIYQYTNISCRKDTPKKTNDIHSVLYSFSFIESGKDLLKYDKNNELNLINGIKLLTMMFILLGHRFMYLGGNPMTNVKIVENMYINGPDILLTCMNLVDPFFFMSGYLIYITITPVFQKSGPIWMKIVYP
;
A
#
# COMPACT_ATOMS: atom_id res chain seq x y z
N MET A 1 -9.36 -29.83 5.43
CA MET A 1 -8.22 -29.23 4.69
C MET A 1 -8.66 -29.16 3.24
N TYR A 2 -9.09 -27.99 2.75
CA TYR A 2 -9.56 -27.86 1.36
C TYR A 2 -8.39 -28.16 0.41
N PRO A 3 -8.59 -28.94 -0.66
CA PRO A 3 -7.54 -29.14 -1.65
C PRO A 3 -7.20 -27.77 -2.26
N TYR A 4 -5.94 -27.36 -2.12
CA TYR A 4 -5.47 -26.11 -2.70
C TYR A 4 -5.68 -26.18 -4.21
N SER A 5 -6.48 -25.25 -4.73
CA SER A 5 -6.73 -25.17 -6.16
C SER A 5 -5.43 -24.85 -6.90
N ILE A 6 -5.32 -25.28 -8.15
CA ILE A 6 -4.18 -24.96 -9.03
C ILE A 6 -3.93 -23.44 -9.05
N ALA A 7 -4.99 -22.63 -8.97
CA ALA A 7 -4.93 -21.18 -8.86
C ALA A 7 -4.14 -20.69 -7.62
N PHE A 8 -4.28 -21.34 -6.46
CA PHE A 8 -3.50 -21.00 -5.27
C PHE A 8 -2.00 -21.21 -5.48
N HIS A 9 -1.61 -22.33 -6.10
CA HIS A 9 -0.20 -22.60 -6.38
C HIS A 9 0.39 -21.62 -7.39
N ILE A 10 -0.37 -21.27 -8.44
CA ILE A 10 0.08 -20.31 -9.45
C ILE A 10 0.24 -18.91 -8.85
N THR A 11 -0.76 -18.41 -8.12
CA THR A 11 -0.69 -17.09 -7.47
C THR A 11 0.43 -17.01 -6.44
N SER A 12 0.61 -18.05 -5.63
CA SER A 12 1.72 -18.15 -4.68
C SER A 12 3.08 -18.14 -5.38
N ALA A 13 3.25 -18.91 -6.46
CA ALA A 13 4.49 -18.94 -7.23
C ALA A 13 4.84 -17.56 -7.82
N ILE A 14 3.86 -16.84 -8.39
CA ILE A 14 4.05 -15.49 -8.93
C ILE A 14 4.50 -14.52 -7.82
N LEU A 15 3.84 -14.56 -6.66
CA LEU A 15 4.21 -13.71 -5.53
C LEU A 15 5.61 -14.02 -5.00
N VAL A 16 5.98 -15.29 -4.89
CA VAL A 16 7.32 -15.70 -4.46
C VAL A 16 8.39 -15.20 -5.42
N VAL A 17 8.17 -15.32 -6.74
CA VAL A 17 9.09 -14.81 -7.76
C VAL A 17 9.21 -13.29 -7.67
N LEU A 18 8.10 -12.57 -7.49
CA LEU A 18 8.10 -11.11 -7.35
C LEU A 18 8.88 -10.67 -6.10
N ILE A 19 8.63 -11.30 -4.96
CA ILE A 19 9.33 -11.00 -3.71
C ILE A 19 10.83 -11.29 -3.86
N PHE A 20 11.18 -12.42 -4.47
CA PHE A 20 12.56 -12.78 -4.73
C PHE A 20 13.27 -11.74 -5.61
N LEU A 21 12.62 -11.29 -6.69
CA LEU A 21 13.12 -10.23 -7.57
C LEU A 21 13.38 -8.94 -6.77
N CYS A 22 12.41 -8.49 -5.97
CA CYS A 22 12.55 -7.31 -5.12
C CYS A 22 13.70 -7.45 -4.12
N CYS A 23 13.86 -8.61 -3.47
CA CYS A 23 14.94 -8.87 -2.53
C CYS A 23 16.32 -8.82 -3.21
N VAL A 24 16.48 -9.47 -4.38
CA VAL A 24 17.74 -9.47 -5.14
C VAL A 24 18.13 -8.05 -5.55
N ILE A 25 17.17 -7.27 -6.06
CA ILE A 25 17.39 -5.87 -6.44
C ILE A 25 17.74 -5.02 -5.22
N THR A 26 17.06 -5.22 -4.09
CA THR A 26 17.31 -4.49 -2.85
C THR A 26 18.70 -4.79 -2.28
N ILE A 27 19.12 -6.06 -2.29
CA ILE A 27 20.48 -6.47 -1.86
C ILE A 27 21.54 -5.89 -2.81
N TYR A 28 21.28 -5.90 -4.12
CA TYR A 28 22.17 -5.29 -5.11
C TYR A 28 22.32 -3.78 -4.87
N GLN A 29 21.22 -3.06 -4.65
CA GLN A 29 21.25 -1.63 -4.31
C GLN A 29 21.98 -1.37 -3.00
N TYR A 30 21.69 -2.17 -1.95
CA TYR A 30 22.34 -2.05 -0.64
C TYR A 30 23.86 -2.27 -0.74
N THR A 31 24.28 -3.32 -1.43
CA THR A 31 25.71 -3.62 -1.64
C THR A 31 26.40 -2.53 -2.44
N ASN A 32 25.73 -1.97 -3.46
CA ASN A 32 26.27 -0.87 -4.25
C ASN A 32 26.45 0.42 -3.42
N ILE A 33 25.48 0.73 -2.53
CA ILE A 33 25.57 1.85 -1.58
C ILE A 33 26.67 1.62 -0.53
N SER A 34 26.78 0.39 0.01
CA SER A 34 27.76 0.06 1.06
C SER A 34 29.20 -0.11 0.55
N CYS A 35 29.41 -0.59 -0.67
CA CYS A 35 30.76 -0.86 -1.21
C CYS A 35 31.36 0.27 -2.05
N ARG A 36 30.61 1.28 -2.51
CA ARG A 36 31.16 2.40 -3.31
C ARG A 36 30.60 3.76 -2.91
N LYS A 37 31.51 4.68 -2.59
CA LYS A 37 31.30 6.14 -2.59
C LYS A 37 30.64 6.56 -3.91
N ASP A 38 29.71 7.49 -3.79
CA ASP A 38 28.98 8.16 -4.87
C ASP A 38 29.81 8.31 -6.15
N THR A 39 29.56 7.44 -7.13
CA THR A 39 29.97 7.70 -8.50
C THR A 39 28.70 7.78 -9.33
N PRO A 40 28.38 8.93 -9.94
CA PRO A 40 27.22 9.08 -10.78
C PRO A 40 27.42 8.25 -12.05
N LYS A 41 27.04 6.97 -12.01
CA LYS A 41 26.95 6.14 -13.20
C LYS A 41 25.80 6.67 -14.04
N LYS A 42 26.09 7.04 -15.29
CA LYS A 42 25.08 7.24 -16.35
C LYS A 42 24.05 6.12 -16.25
N THR A 43 22.84 6.47 -15.84
CA THR A 43 21.73 5.54 -15.66
C THR A 43 21.24 5.14 -17.04
N ASN A 44 21.46 3.90 -17.45
CA ASN A 44 20.66 3.30 -18.53
C ASN A 44 19.21 3.20 -18.04
N ASP A 45 18.23 3.44 -18.90
CA ASP A 45 16.80 3.42 -18.55
C ASP A 45 16.36 2.11 -17.85
N ILE A 46 16.95 0.98 -18.26
CA ILE A 46 16.71 -0.34 -17.65
C ILE A 46 17.12 -0.36 -16.17
N HIS A 47 18.20 0.34 -15.82
CA HIS A 47 18.66 0.43 -14.43
C HIS A 47 17.70 1.24 -13.58
N SER A 48 17.10 2.30 -14.14
CA SER A 48 16.09 3.11 -13.44
C SER A 48 14.84 2.30 -13.14
N VAL A 49 14.33 1.54 -14.11
CA VAL A 49 13.16 0.66 -13.91
C VAL A 49 13.46 -0.41 -12.85
N LEU A 50 14.64 -1.02 -12.88
CA LEU A 50 15.03 -2.01 -11.86
C LEU A 50 15.10 -1.39 -10.46
N TYR A 51 15.64 -0.17 -10.32
CA TYR A 51 15.68 0.51 -9.03
C TYR A 51 14.29 0.87 -8.50
N SER A 52 13.30 1.10 -9.37
CA SER A 52 11.90 1.29 -8.94
C SER A 52 11.31 0.06 -8.23
N PHE A 53 11.84 -1.15 -8.45
CA PHE A 53 11.41 -2.37 -7.72
C PHE A 53 12.16 -2.60 -6.41
N SER A 54 13.13 -1.75 -6.08
CA SER A 54 13.85 -1.83 -4.81
C SER A 54 13.02 -1.27 -3.67
N PHE A 55 13.02 -1.99 -2.55
CA PHE A 55 12.36 -1.52 -1.32
C PHE A 55 13.00 -0.26 -0.75
N ILE A 56 14.31 -0.05 -0.96
CA ILE A 56 15.02 1.12 -0.42
C ILE A 56 14.58 2.40 -1.13
N GLU A 57 14.56 2.39 -2.46
CA GLU A 57 14.18 3.58 -3.24
C GLU A 57 12.68 3.85 -3.13
N SER A 58 11.85 2.81 -3.31
CA SER A 58 10.40 2.91 -3.12
C SER A 58 10.04 3.38 -1.72
N GLY A 59 10.72 2.87 -0.69
CA GLY A 59 10.50 3.29 0.70
C GLY A 59 10.91 4.75 0.94
N LYS A 60 12.04 5.19 0.37
CA LYS A 60 12.48 6.59 0.45
C LYS A 60 11.51 7.53 -0.26
N ASP A 61 11.02 7.15 -1.44
CA ASP A 61 10.05 7.95 -2.19
C ASP A 61 8.71 8.01 -1.46
N LEU A 62 8.24 6.90 -0.88
CA LEU A 62 7.02 6.86 -0.09
C LEU A 62 7.12 7.65 1.22
N LEU A 63 8.32 7.73 1.82
CA LEU A 63 8.58 8.49 3.05
C LEU A 63 9.10 9.91 2.78
N LYS A 64 9.22 10.31 1.52
CA LYS A 64 9.76 11.62 1.14
C LYS A 64 8.80 12.71 1.62
N TYR A 65 9.25 13.47 2.61
CA TYR A 65 8.51 14.61 3.11
C TYR A 65 8.82 15.85 2.27
N ASP A 66 7.78 16.39 1.63
CA ASP A 66 7.83 17.70 0.96
C ASP A 66 7.35 18.80 1.92
N LYS A 67 8.25 19.71 2.30
CA LYS A 67 7.93 20.81 3.22
C LYS A 67 6.89 21.78 2.66
N ASN A 68 6.74 21.84 1.33
CA ASN A 68 5.82 22.76 0.67
C ASN A 68 4.43 22.15 0.41
N ASN A 69 4.26 20.86 0.65
CA ASN A 69 2.99 20.18 0.42
C ASN A 69 2.19 20.07 1.72
N GLU A 70 1.20 20.95 1.87
CA GLU A 70 0.28 20.98 3.02
C GLU A 70 -0.54 19.67 3.16
N LEU A 71 -0.64 18.87 2.10
CA LEU A 71 -1.38 17.61 2.07
C LEU A 71 -0.58 16.40 2.54
N ASN A 72 0.72 16.57 2.84
CA ASN A 72 1.58 15.45 3.24
C ASN A 72 1.10 14.74 4.51
N LEU A 73 0.58 15.49 5.49
CA LEU A 73 0.06 14.91 6.72
C LEU A 73 -1.19 14.06 6.44
N ILE A 74 -2.10 14.56 5.61
CA ILE A 74 -3.34 13.87 5.20
C ILE A 74 -3.00 12.60 4.41
N ASN A 75 -2.05 12.69 3.48
CA ASN A 75 -1.56 11.54 2.72
C ASN A 75 -0.88 10.49 3.62
N GLY A 76 -0.10 10.92 4.62
CA GLY A 76 0.52 10.04 5.60
C GLY A 76 -0.51 9.30 6.45
N ILE A 77 -1.53 10.00 6.96
CA ILE A 77 -2.65 9.39 7.70
C ILE A 77 -3.43 8.41 6.81
N LYS A 78 -3.65 8.75 5.54
CA LYS A 78 -4.29 7.85 4.56
C LYS A 78 -3.48 6.56 4.37
N LEU A 79 -2.16 6.64 4.25
CA LEU A 79 -1.30 5.47 4.15
C LEU A 79 -1.36 4.60 5.42
N LEU A 80 -1.31 5.23 6.58
CA LEU A 80 -1.38 4.54 7.88
C LEU A 80 -2.73 3.82 8.05
N THR A 81 -3.84 4.50 7.76
CA THR A 81 -5.19 3.89 7.80
C THR A 81 -5.33 2.74 6.79
N MET A 82 -4.78 2.87 5.58
CA MET A 82 -4.75 1.79 4.59
C MET A 82 -4.01 0.54 5.10
N MET A 83 -2.88 0.70 5.78
CA MET A 83 -2.13 -0.42 6.37
C MET A 83 -2.97 -1.17 7.42
N PHE A 84 -3.67 -0.45 8.30
CA PHE A 84 -4.55 -1.07 9.29
C PHE A 84 -5.72 -1.82 8.64
N ILE A 85 -6.30 -1.28 7.56
CA ILE A 85 -7.38 -1.94 6.82
C ILE A 85 -6.90 -3.27 6.22
N LEU A 86 -5.75 -3.27 5.56
CA LEU A 86 -5.17 -4.49 4.97
C LEU A 86 -4.89 -5.56 6.04
N LEU A 87 -4.36 -5.14 7.19
CA LEU A 87 -4.11 -6.03 8.32
C LEU A 87 -5.42 -6.59 8.88
N GLY A 88 -6.45 -5.74 9.03
CA GLY A 88 -7.78 -6.15 9.47
C GLY A 88 -8.41 -7.19 8.54
N HIS A 89 -8.32 -7.01 7.23
CA HIS A 89 -8.81 -7.99 6.25
C HIS A 89 -8.09 -9.33 6.37
N ARG A 90 -6.75 -9.31 6.50
CA ARG A 90 -5.97 -10.53 6.69
C ARG A 90 -6.31 -11.23 8.01
N PHE A 91 -6.50 -10.47 9.07
CA PHE A 91 -6.94 -10.99 10.36
C PHE A 91 -8.32 -11.65 10.26
N MET A 92 -9.27 -11.05 9.54
CA MET A 92 -10.58 -11.65 9.29
C MET A 92 -10.51 -12.93 8.45
N TYR A 93 -9.62 -13.01 7.46
CA TYR A 93 -9.43 -14.26 6.72
C TYR A 93 -8.83 -15.39 7.59
N LEU A 94 -7.95 -15.04 8.54
CA LEU A 94 -7.34 -15.98 9.48
C LEU A 94 -8.34 -16.44 10.57
N GLY A 95 -9.06 -15.50 11.18
CA GLY A 95 -10.00 -15.76 12.27
C GLY A 95 -11.40 -16.15 11.83
N GLY A 96 -11.84 -15.67 10.66
CA GLY A 96 -13.17 -15.86 10.10
C GLY A 96 -13.32 -17.11 9.27
N ASN A 97 -12.37 -18.07 9.31
CA ASN A 97 -12.61 -19.41 8.78
C ASN A 97 -13.51 -20.16 9.78
N PRO A 98 -14.84 -20.13 9.62
CA PRO A 98 -15.77 -20.58 10.66
C PRO A 98 -15.75 -22.10 10.78
N MET A 99 -15.15 -22.80 9.81
CA MET A 99 -15.07 -24.26 9.80
C MET A 99 -14.03 -24.81 10.77
N THR A 100 -13.06 -24.02 11.24
CA THR A 100 -11.98 -24.55 12.07
C THR A 100 -12.17 -24.32 13.57
N ASN A 101 -12.76 -23.20 14.02
CA ASN A 101 -12.81 -22.86 15.45
C ASN A 101 -14.03 -22.01 15.90
N VAL A 102 -15.26 -22.50 15.66
CA VAL A 102 -16.51 -21.80 16.02
C VAL A 102 -16.53 -21.31 17.48
N LYS A 103 -16.11 -22.16 18.44
CA LYS A 103 -16.11 -21.82 19.87
C LYS A 103 -15.17 -20.65 20.22
N ILE A 104 -14.05 -20.50 19.50
CA ILE A 104 -13.09 -19.42 19.74
C ILE A 104 -13.66 -18.10 19.22
N VAL A 105 -14.28 -18.14 18.04
CA VAL A 105 -14.93 -16.96 17.44
C VAL A 105 -16.11 -16.52 18.32
N GLU A 106 -16.97 -17.44 18.74
CA GLU A 106 -18.08 -17.15 19.66
C GLU A 106 -17.58 -16.57 20.98
N ASN A 107 -16.53 -17.16 21.59
CA ASN A 107 -15.94 -16.62 22.80
C ASN A 107 -15.30 -15.23 22.59
N MET A 108 -14.72 -14.94 21.41
CA MET A 108 -14.26 -13.59 21.07
C MET A 108 -15.41 -12.59 20.91
N TYR A 109 -16.56 -13.01 20.43
CA TYR A 109 -17.73 -12.13 20.32
C TYR A 109 -18.37 -11.82 21.68
N ILE A 110 -18.38 -12.79 22.61
CA ILE A 110 -19.02 -12.64 23.92
C ILE A 110 -18.06 -11.99 24.95
N ASN A 111 -16.81 -12.44 24.97
CA ASN A 111 -15.82 -12.08 26.00
C ASN A 111 -14.59 -11.34 25.44
N GLY A 112 -14.54 -11.11 24.13
CA GLY A 112 -13.43 -10.39 23.52
C GLY A 112 -13.57 -8.87 23.66
N PRO A 113 -12.50 -8.13 23.32
CA PRO A 113 -12.53 -6.67 23.39
C PRO A 113 -13.42 -6.07 22.30
N ASP A 114 -14.27 -5.12 22.68
CA ASP A 114 -15.20 -4.42 21.77
C ASP A 114 -14.51 -3.81 20.55
N ILE A 115 -13.22 -3.45 20.69
CA ILE A 115 -12.44 -2.89 19.58
C ILE A 115 -12.30 -3.84 18.40
N LEU A 116 -12.28 -5.16 18.63
CA LEU A 116 -12.24 -6.15 17.55
C LEU A 116 -13.57 -6.23 16.81
N LEU A 117 -14.70 -6.08 17.52
CA LEU A 117 -16.03 -6.00 16.93
C LEU A 117 -16.19 -4.74 16.08
N THR A 118 -15.70 -3.60 16.54
CA THR A 118 -15.82 -2.32 15.83
C THR A 118 -14.71 -2.05 14.82
N CYS A 119 -13.70 -2.93 14.69
CA CYS A 119 -12.53 -2.65 13.85
C CYS A 119 -12.85 -2.43 12.37
N MET A 120 -13.98 -2.94 11.87
CA MET A 120 -14.46 -2.66 10.51
C MET A 120 -14.74 -1.18 10.27
N ASN A 121 -15.15 -0.43 11.29
CA ASN A 121 -15.43 1.00 11.19
C ASN A 121 -14.16 1.84 10.94
N LEU A 122 -12.97 1.24 11.07
CA LEU A 122 -11.70 1.89 10.75
C LEU A 122 -11.55 2.17 9.25
N VAL A 123 -12.39 1.56 8.41
CA VAL A 123 -12.46 1.82 6.97
C VAL A 123 -13.09 3.19 6.66
N ASP A 124 -13.99 3.70 7.52
CA ASP A 124 -14.73 4.95 7.24
C ASP A 124 -13.82 6.19 7.18
N PRO A 125 -12.87 6.40 8.12
CA PRO A 125 -11.90 7.48 8.02
C PRO A 125 -11.04 7.41 6.75
N PHE A 126 -10.70 6.22 6.27
CA PHE A 126 -9.94 6.06 5.02
C PHE A 126 -10.75 6.54 3.80
N PHE A 127 -12.03 6.18 3.73
CA PHE A 127 -12.91 6.66 2.66
C PHE A 127 -13.13 8.17 2.73
N PHE A 128 -13.34 8.71 3.94
CA PHE A 128 -13.49 10.15 4.14
C PHE A 128 -12.25 10.92 3.67
N MET A 129 -11.05 10.52 4.12
CA MET A 129 -9.79 11.16 3.72
C MET A 129 -9.52 11.01 2.23
N SER A 130 -9.87 9.86 1.63
CA SER A 130 -9.75 9.65 0.19
C SER A 130 -10.68 10.56 -0.61
N GLY A 131 -11.95 10.68 -0.19
CA GLY A 131 -12.91 11.60 -0.80
C GLY A 131 -12.49 13.06 -0.67
N TYR A 132 -11.97 13.45 0.50
CA TYR A 132 -11.46 14.79 0.74
C TYR A 132 -10.27 15.12 -0.18
N LEU A 133 -9.29 14.22 -0.31
CA LEU A 133 -8.15 14.39 -1.21
C LEU A 133 -8.58 14.51 -2.69
N ILE A 134 -9.59 13.74 -3.10
CA ILE A 134 -10.16 13.85 -4.44
C ILE A 134 -10.79 15.24 -4.62
N TYR A 135 -11.62 15.67 -3.67
CA TYR A 135 -12.29 16.97 -3.72
C TYR A 135 -11.30 18.13 -3.88
N ILE A 136 -10.26 18.20 -3.05
CA ILE A 136 -9.28 19.30 -3.12
C ILE A 136 -8.43 19.26 -4.40
N THR A 137 -8.20 18.08 -4.97
CA THR A 137 -7.42 17.94 -6.22
C THR A 137 -8.27 18.35 -7.42
N ILE A 138 -9.56 18.02 -7.39
CA ILE A 138 -10.49 18.22 -8.50
C ILE A 138 -11.09 19.64 -8.52
N THR A 139 -11.38 20.22 -7.36
CA THR A 139 -11.95 21.57 -7.24
C THR A 139 -11.19 22.66 -8.02
N PRO A 140 -9.85 22.79 -7.92
CA PRO A 140 -9.13 23.82 -8.67
C PRO A 140 -9.17 23.59 -10.19
N VAL A 141 -9.27 22.33 -10.64
CA VAL A 141 -9.43 21.99 -12.07
C VAL A 141 -10.76 22.52 -12.61
N PHE A 142 -11.83 22.41 -11.82
CA PHE A 142 -13.14 22.94 -12.19
C PHE A 142 -13.24 24.47 -12.09
N GLN A 143 -12.50 25.09 -11.16
CA GLN A 143 -12.50 26.54 -10.94
C GLN A 143 -11.73 27.36 -11.99
N LYS A 144 -10.72 26.79 -12.68
CA LYS A 144 -10.09 27.46 -13.83
C LYS A 144 -11.15 27.76 -14.89
N SER A 145 -11.12 28.86 -15.65
CA SER A 145 -12.10 29.09 -16.74
C SER A 145 -11.69 28.33 -18.02
N GLY A 146 -12.61 27.59 -18.63
CA GLY A 146 -12.37 26.83 -19.88
C GLY A 146 -13.28 25.60 -20.06
N PRO A 147 -13.36 25.02 -21.27
CA PRO A 147 -14.20 23.84 -21.56
C PRO A 147 -13.74 22.60 -20.77
N ILE A 148 -14.71 21.90 -20.17
CA ILE A 148 -14.52 20.80 -19.20
C ILE A 148 -13.57 19.69 -19.71
N TRP A 149 -13.64 19.35 -21.00
CA TRP A 149 -12.82 18.30 -21.61
C TRP A 149 -11.33 18.64 -21.67
N MET A 150 -10.97 19.92 -21.83
CA MET A 150 -9.57 20.35 -21.94
C MET A 150 -8.87 20.40 -20.56
N LYS A 151 -9.65 20.53 -19.49
CA LYS A 151 -9.18 20.59 -18.10
C LYS A 151 -8.86 19.22 -17.48
N ILE A 152 -9.52 18.16 -17.95
CA ILE A 152 -9.31 16.80 -17.44
C ILE A 152 -8.12 16.12 -18.13
N VAL A 153 -7.87 16.45 -19.40
CA VAL A 153 -6.78 15.88 -20.21
C VAL A 153 -5.42 16.51 -19.87
N TYR A 154 -5.42 17.76 -19.40
CA TYR A 154 -4.23 18.48 -18.91
C TYR A 154 -4.48 18.98 -17.47
N PRO A 155 -4.28 18.13 -16.45
CA PRO A 155 -4.33 18.55 -15.05
C PRO A 155 -3.28 19.63 -14.72
#